data_AF-A0AAV2RFB0-F1
#
_entry.id   AF-A0AAV2RFB0-F1
#
_cell.length_a   1.000
_cell.length_b   1.000
_cell.length_c   1.000
_cell.angle_alpha   90.00
_cell.angle_beta   90.00
_cell.angle_gamma   90.00
#
_symmetry.space_group_name_H-M   'P 1'
#
loop_
_entity.id
_entity.type
_entity.pdbx_description
1 polymer ?
#
loop_
_entity_poly.entity_id
_entity_poly.type
_entity_poly.pdbx_seq_one_letter_code
_entity_poly.pdbx_strand_id
1 'polypeptide(L)'
;NMALGRTPANYLIKSTFISTNKLNFLPTCSHIQHMNYAKPLLAGMKKGAKKGGKLGPAAEKVILPVETDPVKLVTYCCGSDSTLENPQDIKLGEDSEYPDWLWTLRTGKAPPLEEMDPETKQYWIKLRRMKMWENNKLASLKKF
;
A
#
# COMPACT_ATOMS: atom_id res chain seq x y z
N ASN A 1 -73.05 -1.52 -2.17
CA ASN A 1 -71.69 -1.73 -2.73
C ASN A 1 -70.66 -1.30 -1.70
N MET A 2 -69.65 -2.15 -1.55
CA MET A 2 -68.73 -2.33 -0.42
C MET A 2 -67.74 -1.17 -0.11
N ALA A 3 -67.17 -1.27 1.11
CA ALA A 3 -65.91 -0.71 1.66
C ALA A 3 -65.94 0.76 2.12
N LEU A 4 -66.04 1.12 3.41
CA LEU A 4 -65.18 0.88 4.61
C LEU A 4 -63.74 1.42 4.54
N GLY A 5 -63.38 2.25 5.53
CA GLY A 5 -62.00 2.44 6.03
C GLY A 5 -61.44 3.85 5.75
N ARG A 6 -61.61 4.85 6.62
CA ARG A 6 -60.96 5.09 7.92
C ARG A 6 -59.44 5.36 7.80
N THR A 7 -59.04 6.59 8.12
CA THR A 7 -57.66 7.07 8.31
C THR A 7 -56.86 6.15 9.24
N PRO A 8 -55.52 6.13 9.13
CA PRO A 8 -54.77 6.44 10.35
C PRO A 8 -53.43 7.20 10.16
N ALA A 9 -53.26 8.14 11.09
CA ALA A 9 -52.15 8.26 12.04
C ALA A 9 -50.70 8.43 11.56
N ASN A 10 -50.10 9.48 12.14
CA ASN A 10 -48.68 9.66 12.35
C ASN A 10 -48.03 8.40 12.95
N TYR A 11 -46.97 7.92 12.31
CA TYR A 11 -46.07 6.93 12.91
C TYR A 11 -44.64 7.44 12.89
N LEU A 12 -44.22 7.84 14.09
CA LEU A 12 -42.83 7.91 14.56
C LEU A 12 -42.06 6.67 14.07
N ILE A 13 -41.08 6.87 13.17
CA ILE A 13 -40.08 5.84 12.93
C ILE A 13 -39.10 5.92 14.10
N LYS A 14 -39.38 5.07 15.08
CA LYS A 14 -38.54 4.81 16.25
C LYS A 14 -37.14 4.44 15.79
N SER A 15 -36.15 5.08 16.41
CA SER A 15 -34.77 4.61 16.54
C SER A 15 -34.77 3.10 16.84
N THR A 16 -34.48 2.30 15.82
CA THR A 16 -34.20 0.88 15.96
C THR A 16 -32.69 0.70 16.01
N PHE A 17 -32.23 0.62 17.25
CA PHE A 17 -31.10 -0.18 17.73
C PHE A 17 -30.67 -1.24 16.69
N ILE A 18 -29.59 -1.00 15.96
CA ILE A 18 -28.95 -2.03 15.14
C ILE A 18 -28.21 -2.97 16.09
N SER A 19 -28.97 -3.93 16.61
CA SER A 19 -28.48 -5.15 17.21
C SER A 19 -27.49 -5.80 16.24
N THR A 20 -26.31 -6.12 16.75
CA THR A 20 -25.22 -6.77 16.02
C THR A 20 -25.68 -8.10 15.44
N ASN A 21 -26.18 -8.09 14.22
CA ASN A 21 -26.24 -9.29 13.40
C ASN A 21 -24.94 -9.38 12.63
N LYS A 22 -24.13 -10.38 12.97
CA LYS A 22 -23.05 -10.90 12.13
C LYS A 22 -23.66 -11.32 10.81
N LEU A 23 -23.80 -10.36 9.89
CA LEU A 23 -24.20 -10.64 8.53
C LEU A 23 -23.01 -11.32 7.87
N ASN A 24 -23.18 -12.60 7.57
CA ASN A 24 -22.22 -13.40 6.84
C ASN A 24 -21.93 -12.70 5.51
N PHE A 25 -20.74 -12.10 5.46
CA PHE A 25 -20.20 -11.45 4.29
C PHE A 25 -20.11 -12.50 3.18
N LEU A 26 -20.90 -12.34 2.13
CA LEU A 26 -20.75 -13.14 0.90
C LEU A 26 -19.29 -13.04 0.46
N PRO A 27 -18.62 -14.17 0.13
CA PRO A 27 -17.23 -14.15 -0.29
C PRO A 27 -17.18 -13.66 -1.73
N THR A 28 -17.34 -12.35 -1.91
CA THR A 28 -16.74 -11.72 -3.10
C THR A 28 -15.27 -12.07 -3.03
N CYS A 29 -14.73 -12.61 -4.11
CA CYS A 29 -13.38 -13.13 -4.23
C CYS A 29 -12.35 -12.04 -3.91
N SER A 30 -12.09 -11.85 -2.62
CA SER A 30 -10.79 -11.51 -2.09
C SER A 30 -10.42 -12.71 -1.26
N HIS A 31 -9.61 -13.59 -1.82
CA HIS A 31 -8.71 -14.40 -1.02
C HIS A 31 -7.85 -13.39 -0.23
N ILE A 32 -8.37 -12.96 0.93
CA ILE A 32 -7.61 -12.17 1.90
C ILE A 32 -6.54 -13.14 2.34
N GLN A 33 -5.37 -13.04 1.72
CA GLN A 33 -4.20 -13.69 2.24
C GLN A 33 -4.02 -13.11 3.64
N HIS A 34 -4.36 -13.88 4.67
CA HIS A 34 -3.80 -13.70 6.00
C HIS A 34 -2.32 -13.95 5.84
N MET A 35 -1.60 -12.92 5.40
CA MET A 35 -0.16 -12.92 5.43
C MET A 35 0.22 -13.09 6.90
N ASN A 36 0.71 -14.27 7.25
CA ASN A 36 1.53 -14.48 8.42
C ASN A 36 2.89 -13.81 8.18
N TYR A 37 2.93 -12.52 7.82
CA TYR A 37 4.19 -11.79 7.89
C TYR A 37 4.65 -11.89 9.35
N ALA A 38 5.93 -12.21 9.54
CA ALA A 38 6.56 -12.09 10.84
C ALA A 38 6.21 -10.70 11.38
N LYS A 39 5.39 -10.64 12.43
CA LYS A 39 5.12 -9.38 13.12
C LYS A 39 6.51 -8.83 13.46
N PRO A 40 6.90 -7.62 13.02
CA PRO A 40 8.09 -7.02 13.60
C PRO A 40 7.85 -7.09 15.09
N LEU A 41 8.79 -7.69 15.82
CA LEU A 41 8.76 -7.71 17.26
C LEU A 41 8.75 -6.23 17.66
N LEU A 42 7.55 -5.67 17.85
CA LEU A 42 7.33 -4.32 18.35
C LEU A 42 7.95 -4.33 19.73
N ALA A 43 9.23 -3.92 19.76
CA ALA A 43 10.01 -3.65 20.95
C ALA A 43 9.35 -2.49 21.69
N GLY A 44 8.21 -2.76 22.33
CA GLY A 44 7.44 -1.72 22.99
C GLY A 44 6.04 -2.10 23.48
N MET A 45 5.44 -3.23 23.08
CA MET A 45 4.04 -3.51 23.44
C MET A 45 3.79 -4.84 24.16
N LYS A 46 4.72 -5.26 25.04
CA LYS A 46 4.38 -6.19 26.12
C LYS A 46 4.97 -5.68 27.43
N LYS A 47 4.13 -5.00 28.22
CA LYS A 47 4.29 -4.93 29.68
C LYS A 47 4.42 -6.37 30.18
N GLY A 48 5.63 -6.81 30.51
CA GLY A 48 5.85 -8.06 31.27
C GLY A 48 6.84 -9.09 30.74
N ALA A 49 7.53 -8.89 29.61
CA ALA A 49 8.58 -9.83 29.18
C ALA A 49 9.96 -9.36 29.63
N LYS A 50 10.56 -10.14 30.53
CA LYS A 50 11.86 -9.93 31.16
C LYS A 50 12.98 -9.75 30.12
N LYS A 51 13.76 -8.68 30.34
CA LYS A 51 15.22 -8.55 30.14
C LYS A 51 15.92 -9.84 29.69
N GLY A 52 16.55 -9.84 28.51
CA GLY A 52 17.63 -10.79 28.21
C GLY A 52 17.67 -11.49 26.85
N GLY A 53 16.75 -11.21 25.92
CA GLY A 53 16.90 -11.69 24.54
C GLY A 53 17.87 -10.78 23.80
N LYS A 54 19.16 -11.15 23.75
CA LYS A 54 20.20 -10.49 22.94
C LYS A 54 19.63 -10.20 21.56
N LEU A 55 19.44 -8.91 21.23
CA LEU A 55 19.40 -8.47 19.84
C LEU A 55 20.64 -9.10 19.20
N GLY A 56 20.45 -9.95 18.19
CA GLY A 56 21.55 -10.48 17.41
C GLY A 56 22.43 -9.32 16.91
N PRO A 57 23.71 -9.58 16.59
CA PRO A 57 24.62 -8.54 16.13
C PRO A 57 23.93 -7.73 15.04
N ALA A 58 23.84 -6.42 15.25
CA ALA A 58 23.34 -5.50 14.24
C ALA A 58 24.21 -5.74 13.01
N ALA A 59 23.63 -6.36 11.97
CA ALA A 59 24.34 -6.65 10.74
C ALA A 59 24.96 -5.33 10.25
N GLU A 60 26.29 -5.28 10.22
CA GLU A 60 27.01 -4.14 9.71
C GLU A 60 26.68 -4.01 8.23
N LYS A 61 26.21 -2.83 7.84
CA LYS A 61 25.88 -2.57 6.43
C LYS A 61 27.20 -2.52 5.66
N VAL A 62 27.47 -3.55 4.88
CA VAL A 62 28.59 -3.55 3.94
C VAL A 62 28.32 -2.48 2.89
N ILE A 63 29.11 -1.41 2.93
CA ILE A 63 29.06 -0.34 1.92
C ILE A 63 30.03 -0.75 0.83
N LEU A 64 29.50 -1.16 -0.32
CA LEU A 64 30.32 -1.43 -1.50
C LEU A 64 30.78 -0.09 -2.10
N PRO A 65 32.05 0.01 -2.53
CA PRO A 65 32.53 1.22 -3.19
C PRO A 65 31.74 1.45 -4.48
N VAL A 66 31.25 2.66 -4.67
CA VAL A 66 30.52 3.04 -5.88
C VAL A 66 31.53 3.47 -6.94
N GLU A 67 31.33 2.99 -8.17
CA GLU A 67 32.13 3.37 -9.34
C GLU A 67 32.06 4.88 -9.58
N THR A 68 33.19 5.50 -9.90
CA THR A 68 33.30 6.96 -10.08
C THR A 68 33.62 7.38 -11.51
N ASP A 69 33.97 6.42 -12.38
CA ASP A 69 34.36 6.68 -13.75
C ASP A 69 33.14 7.04 -14.63
N PRO A 70 33.09 8.24 -15.23
CA PRO A 70 31.91 8.70 -15.96
C PRO A 70 31.62 7.88 -17.21
N VAL A 71 32.66 7.40 -17.90
CA VAL A 71 32.51 6.57 -19.11
C VAL A 71 31.84 5.24 -18.79
N LYS A 72 32.20 4.63 -17.66
CA LYS A 72 31.63 3.36 -17.21
C LYS A 72 30.16 3.54 -16.83
N LEU A 73 29.82 4.61 -16.10
CA LEU A 73 28.45 4.91 -15.66
C LEU A 73 27.48 5.19 -16.81
N VAL A 74 27.95 5.72 -17.94
CA VAL A 74 27.11 5.98 -19.11
C VAL A 74 26.98 4.73 -20.00
N THR A 75 27.99 3.86 -20.02
CA THR A 75 28.03 2.71 -20.94
C THR A 75 27.42 1.44 -20.32
N TYR A 76 27.47 1.32 -19.00
CA TYR A 76 27.07 0.11 -18.28
C TYR A 76 26.07 0.42 -17.16
N CYS A 77 25.17 -0.54 -16.92
CA CYS A 77 24.30 -0.53 -15.75
C CYS A 77 25.08 -1.06 -14.53
N CYS A 78 25.83 -0.18 -13.87
CA CYS A 78 26.63 -0.54 -12.70
C CYS A 78 25.76 -1.04 -11.54
N GLY A 79 26.12 -2.18 -10.95
CA GLY A 79 25.37 -2.80 -9.85
C GLY A 79 24.21 -3.70 -10.32
N SER A 80 24.19 -4.05 -11.61
CA SER A 80 23.27 -5.05 -12.15
C SER A 80 23.65 -6.46 -11.72
N ASP A 81 24.95 -6.75 -11.59
CA ASP A 81 25.47 -7.96 -10.99
C ASP A 81 25.74 -7.76 -9.49
N SER A 82 25.31 -8.72 -8.67
CA SER A 82 25.51 -8.69 -7.21
C SER A 82 26.76 -9.44 -6.74
N THR A 83 27.52 -9.99 -7.69
CA THR A 83 28.77 -10.73 -7.44
C THR A 83 29.89 -9.78 -7.03
N LEU A 84 30.63 -10.14 -5.97
CA LEU A 84 31.76 -9.34 -5.47
C LEU A 84 33.04 -9.54 -6.29
N GLU A 85 33.15 -10.68 -6.96
CA GLU A 85 34.32 -11.08 -7.75
C GLU A 85 34.02 -10.90 -9.25
N ASN A 86 34.70 -9.94 -9.89
CA ASN A 86 34.60 -9.64 -11.32
C ASN A 86 33.16 -9.44 -11.83
N PRO A 87 32.46 -8.37 -11.40
CA PRO A 87 31.08 -8.12 -11.80
C PRO A 87 30.99 -7.95 -13.33
N GLN A 88 30.12 -8.74 -13.95
CA GLN A 88 29.84 -8.64 -15.38
C GLN A 88 28.61 -7.74 -15.58
N ASP A 89 28.84 -6.42 -15.51
CA ASP A 89 27.77 -5.45 -15.67
C ASP A 89 27.15 -5.50 -17.07
N ILE A 90 25.83 -5.32 -17.13
CA ILE A 90 25.08 -5.27 -18.39
C ILE A 90 25.42 -3.97 -19.13
N LYS A 91 25.86 -4.09 -20.39
CA LYS A 91 26.10 -2.95 -21.27
C LYS A 91 24.78 -2.35 -21.75
N LEU A 92 24.66 -1.03 -21.73
CA LEU A 92 23.50 -0.31 -22.25
C LEU A 92 23.53 -0.31 -23.79
N GLY A 93 22.37 -0.59 -24.37
CA GLY A 93 22.15 -0.60 -25.83
C GLY A 93 21.78 0.79 -26.34
N GLU A 94 21.39 0.83 -27.62
CA GLU A 94 20.83 2.05 -28.24
C GLU A 94 19.36 2.22 -27.85
N ASP A 95 18.85 3.45 -27.87
CA ASP A 95 17.47 3.76 -27.47
C ASP A 95 16.40 3.00 -28.27
N SER A 96 16.71 2.59 -29.50
CA SER A 96 15.85 1.82 -30.41
C SER A 96 15.68 0.35 -30.02
N GLU A 97 16.60 -0.21 -29.22
CA GLU A 97 16.50 -1.59 -28.73
C GLU A 97 15.42 -1.71 -27.64
N TYR A 98 15.17 -0.63 -26.92
CA TYR A 98 14.19 -0.58 -25.86
C TYR A 98 12.78 -0.34 -26.40
N PRO A 99 11.75 -0.97 -25.81
CA PRO A 99 10.39 -0.82 -26.30
C PRO A 99 9.85 0.60 -26.06
N ASP A 100 9.04 1.10 -27.02
CA ASP A 100 8.53 2.47 -27.03
C ASP A 100 7.83 2.91 -25.73
N TRP A 101 7.15 1.99 -25.05
CA TRP A 101 6.42 2.30 -23.81
C TRP A 101 7.34 2.80 -22.70
N LEU A 102 8.63 2.45 -22.70
CA LEU A 102 9.61 2.91 -21.72
C LEU A 102 9.70 4.44 -21.72
N TRP A 103 9.74 5.02 -22.92
CA TRP A 103 9.85 6.47 -23.13
C TRP A 103 8.53 7.21 -22.90
N THR A 104 7.41 6.50 -22.85
CA THR A 104 6.09 7.07 -22.51
C THR A 104 5.82 7.12 -21.01
N LEU A 105 6.67 6.49 -20.19
CA LEU A 105 6.49 6.49 -18.74
C LEU A 105 6.67 7.88 -18.14
N ARG A 106 5.81 8.21 -17.17
CA ARG A 106 5.91 9.45 -16.41
C ARG A 106 7.00 9.32 -15.34
N THR A 107 8.12 10.00 -15.55
CA THR A 107 9.24 10.07 -14.58
C THR A 107 9.05 11.17 -13.53
N GLY A 108 8.13 12.12 -13.78
CA GLY A 108 7.84 13.23 -12.88
C GLY A 108 6.94 12.88 -11.70
N LYS A 109 6.40 13.93 -11.07
CA LYS A 109 5.45 13.79 -9.95
C LYS A 109 4.20 13.02 -10.40
N ALA A 110 3.72 12.13 -9.53
CA ALA A 110 2.47 11.43 -9.75
C ALA A 110 1.30 12.42 -9.95
N PRO A 111 0.41 12.20 -10.94
CA PRO A 111 -0.71 13.09 -11.23
C PRO A 111 -1.61 13.28 -10.01
N PRO A 112 -2.14 14.47 -9.73
CA PRO A 112 -3.18 14.66 -8.72
C PRO A 112 -4.45 13.86 -9.06
N LEU A 113 -5.36 13.67 -8.08
CA LEU A 113 -6.58 12.89 -8.31
C LEU A 113 -7.48 13.54 -9.37
N GLU A 114 -7.53 14.88 -9.41
CA GLU A 114 -8.41 15.66 -10.29
C GLU A 114 -8.07 15.50 -11.78
N GLU A 115 -6.81 15.24 -12.12
CA GLU A 115 -6.36 15.01 -13.50
C GLU A 115 -6.53 13.56 -13.95
N MET A 116 -6.88 12.65 -13.03
CA MET A 116 -6.99 11.22 -13.34
C MET A 116 -8.40 10.87 -13.80
N ASP A 117 -8.47 9.97 -14.78
CA ASP A 117 -9.74 9.47 -15.32
C ASP A 117 -10.47 8.54 -14.33
N PRO A 118 -11.74 8.84 -13.95
CA PRO A 118 -12.55 8.02 -13.05
C PRO A 118 -12.85 6.60 -13.55
N GLU A 119 -12.84 6.35 -14.85
CA GLU A 119 -13.09 5.02 -15.42
C GLU A 119 -11.89 4.08 -15.27
N THR A 120 -10.72 4.64 -14.94
CA THR A 120 -9.48 3.87 -14.78
C THR A 120 -9.30 3.36 -13.34
N LYS A 121 -8.89 2.10 -13.18
CA LYS A 121 -8.61 1.48 -11.86
C LYS A 121 -7.64 2.28 -10.97
N GLN A 122 -6.68 2.96 -11.59
CA GLN A 122 -5.66 3.76 -10.89
C GLN A 122 -6.27 4.91 -10.08
N TYR A 123 -7.33 5.55 -10.60
CA TYR A 123 -8.06 6.61 -9.90
C TYR A 123 -8.60 6.13 -8.56
N TRP A 124 -9.30 4.99 -8.56
CA TRP A 124 -9.90 4.40 -7.37
C TRP A 124 -8.87 3.90 -6.34
N ILE A 125 -7.72 3.39 -6.79
CA ILE A 125 -6.61 3.02 -5.89
C ILE A 125 -6.10 4.25 -5.15
N LYS A 126 -5.94 5.37 -5.86
CA LYS A 126 -5.49 6.63 -5.26
C LYS A 126 -6.53 7.20 -4.30
N LEU A 127 -7.80 7.25 -4.70
CA LEU A 127 -8.90 7.73 -3.86
C LEU A 127 -9.00 6.94 -2.55
N ARG A 128 -8.92 5.61 -2.63
CA ARG A 128 -8.89 4.74 -1.44
C ARG A 128 -7.73 5.09 -0.51
N ARG A 129 -6.51 5.24 -1.06
CA ARG A 129 -5.31 5.57 -0.29
C ARG A 129 -5.46 6.92 0.43
N MET A 130 -6.02 7.93 -0.24
CA MET A 130 -6.26 9.24 0.37
C MET A 130 -7.25 9.16 1.52
N LYS A 131 -8.34 8.39 1.37
CA LYS A 131 -9.31 8.24 2.47
C LYS A 131 -8.72 7.49 3.67
N MET A 132 -7.86 6.49 3.42
CA MET A 132 -7.14 5.80 4.50
C MET A 132 -6.23 6.76 5.26
N TRP A 133 -5.49 7.63 4.56
CA TRP A 133 -4.66 8.65 5.21
C TRP A 133 -5.46 9.64 6.04
N GLU A 134 -6.58 10.12 5.52
CA GLU A 134 -7.49 11.00 6.25
C GLU A 134 -8.03 10.31 7.52
N ASN A 135 -8.51 9.07 7.40
CA ASN A 135 -9.02 8.30 8.53
C ASN A 135 -7.93 8.07 9.59
N ASN A 136 -6.71 7.76 9.18
CA ASN A 136 -5.57 7.60 10.10
C ASN A 136 -5.25 8.92 10.82
N LYS A 137 -5.32 10.05 10.10
CA LYS A 137 -5.12 11.38 10.68
C LYS A 137 -6.22 11.70 11.71
N LEU A 138 -7.49 11.47 11.36
CA LEU A 138 -8.61 11.67 12.28
C LEU A 138 -8.52 10.76 13.51
N ALA A 139 -8.16 9.49 13.32
CA ALA A 139 -7.96 8.53 14.40
C ALA A 139 -6.83 8.96 15.34
N SER A 140 -5.74 9.52 14.81
CA SER A 140 -4.62 10.03 15.63
C SER A 140 -5.01 11.21 16.53
N LEU A 141 -6.03 11.99 16.13
CA LEU A 141 -6.52 13.14 16.89
C LEU A 141 -7.54 12.77 17.96
N LYS A 142 -8.16 11.59 17.84
CA LYS A 142 -9.15 11.12 18.81
C LYS A 142 -8.43 10.69 20.09
N LYS A 143 -8.74 11.36 21.20
CA LYS A 143 -8.31 10.91 22.54
C LYS A 143 -9.04 9.60 22.88
N PHE A 144 -8.28 8.69 23.51
CA PHE A 144 -8.77 7.38 23.97
C PHE A 144 -9.84 7.52 25.05
#